data_AF-A0A1F8RA02-F1
#
_entry.id   AF-A0A1F8RA02-F1
#
_cell.length_a   1.000
_cell.length_b   1.000
_cell.length_c   1.000
_cell.angle_alpha   90.00
_cell.angle_beta   90.00
_cell.angle_gamma   90.00
#
_symmetry.space_group_name_H-M   'P 1'
#
loop_
_entity.id
_entity.type
_entity.pdbx_description
1 polymer ?
#
loop_
_entity_poly.entity_id
_entity_poly.type
_entity_poly.pdbx_seq_one_letter_code
_entity_poly.pdbx_strand_id
1 'polypeptide(L)' 'MLWLNRLSSFISRYKGLPTMIAVALIALNFILQFFNFGWLSTSNLFLHLGIIVGLVGLLLAEALG' A
#
# COMPACT_ATOMS: atom_id res chain seq x y z
N MET A 1 -24.01 6.63 1.92
CA MET A 1 -23.83 5.60 2.98
C MET A 1 -23.46 4.20 2.46
N LEU A 2 -23.82 3.78 1.23
CA LEU A 2 -23.51 2.43 0.72
C LEU A 2 -22.02 2.15 0.41
N TRP A 3 -21.23 3.18 0.10
CA TRP A 3 -19.81 3.02 -0.25
C TRP A 3 -18.92 2.66 0.95
N LEU A 4 -19.17 3.25 2.11
CA LEU A 4 -18.41 2.95 3.34
C LEU A 4 -18.60 1.51 3.81
N ASN A 5 -19.81 0.95 3.70
CA ASN A 5 -20.07 -0.42 4.15
C ASN A 5 -19.37 -1.47 3.29
N ARG A 6 -19.21 -1.23 1.98
CA ARG A 6 -18.45 -2.15 1.10
C ARG A 6 -16.94 -2.05 1.34
N LEU A 7 -16.42 -0.84 1.53
CA LEU A 7 -15.01 -0.64 1.92
C LEU A 7 -14.72 -1.25 3.29
N SER A 8 -15.61 -1.03 4.26
CA SER A 8 -15.48 -1.55 5.62
C SER A 8 -15.56 -3.07 5.67
N SER A 9 -16.44 -3.71 4.90
CA SER A 9 -16.48 -5.18 4.83
C SER A 9 -15.28 -5.79 4.09
N PHE A 10 -14.71 -5.07 3.11
CA PHE A 10 -13.46 -5.48 2.45
C PHE A 10 -12.26 -5.40 3.41
N ILE A 11 -12.15 -4.29 4.16
CA ILE A 11 -11.10 -4.08 5.18
C ILE A 11 -11.25 -5.07 6.33
N SER A 12 -12.49 -5.36 6.75
CA SER A 12 -12.78 -6.32 7.82
C SER A 12 -12.48 -7.77 7.43
N ARG A 13 -12.60 -8.12 6.15
CA ARG A 13 -12.39 -9.50 5.68
C ARG A 13 -10.93 -9.82 5.36
N TYR A 14 -10.09 -8.82 5.13
CA TYR A 14 -8.68 -9.00 4.82
C TYR A 14 -7.81 -8.20 5.80
N LYS A 15 -7.48 -8.81 6.96
CA LYS A 15 -6.55 -8.25 7.97
C LYS A 15 -5.19 -7.80 7.39
N GLY A 16 -4.84 -8.20 6.16
CA GLY A 16 -3.64 -7.79 5.41
C GLY A 16 -3.85 -6.74 4.31
N LEU A 17 -5.00 -6.05 4.25
CA LEU A 17 -5.26 -5.04 3.23
C LEU A 17 -4.21 -3.91 3.16
N PRO A 18 -3.74 -3.35 4.29
CA PRO A 18 -2.69 -2.34 4.25
C PRO A 18 -1.39 -2.92 3.68
N THR A 19 -1.07 -4.19 4.00
CA THR A 19 0.08 -4.91 3.45
C THR A 19 -0.06 -5.16 1.95
N MET A 20 -1.26 -5.45 1.43
CA MET A 20 -1.50 -5.53 -0.02
C MET A 20 -1.34 -4.18 -0.71
N ILE A 21 -1.84 -3.10 -0.10
CA ILE A 21 -1.69 -1.73 -0.62
C ILE A 21 -0.20 -1.37 -0.71
N ALA A 22 0.58 -1.73 0.30
CA ALA A 22 2.03 -1.55 0.30
C ALA A 22 2.73 -2.27 -0.87
N VAL A 23 2.40 -3.55 -1.09
CA VAL A 23 2.95 -4.33 -2.21
C VAL A 23 2.59 -3.68 -3.55
N ALA A 24 1.35 -3.21 -3.71
CA ALA A 24 0.92 -2.51 -4.92
C ALA A 24 1.69 -1.20 -5.13
N LEU A 25 1.92 -0.41 -4.07
CA LEU A 25 2.72 0.82 -4.11
C LEU A 25 4.18 0.57 -4.53
N ILE A 26 4.79 -0.48 -3.98
CA ILE A 26 6.17 -0.86 -4.31
C ILE A 26 6.26 -1.33 -5.76
N ALA A 27 5.32 -2.17 -6.22
CA ALA A 27 5.25 -2.63 -7.60
C ALA A 27 5.02 -1.48 -8.58
N LEU A 28 4.15 -0.52 -8.22
CA LEU A 28 3.90 0.67 -9.03
C LEU A 28 5.14 1.57 -9.12
N ASN A 29 5.88 1.74 -8.02
CA ASN A 29 7.17 2.44 -8.04
C ASN A 29 8.16 1.77 -9.02
N PHE A 30 8.21 0.44 -8.99
CA PHE A 30 9.09 -0.33 -9.88
C PHE A 30 8.72 -0.13 -11.36
N ILE A 31 7.43 -0.16 -11.69
CA ILE A 31 6.95 0.13 -13.05
C ILE A 31 7.27 1.59 -13.44
N LEU A 32 7.08 2.55 -12.54
CA LEU A 32 7.39 3.96 -12.79
C LEU A 32 8.88 4.21 -13.05
N GLN A 33 9.78 3.42 -12.47
CA GLN A 33 11.22 3.51 -12.77
C GLN A 33 11.54 3.20 -14.24
N PHE A 34 10.78 2.31 -14.90
CA PHE A 34 11.01 2.00 -16.33
C PHE A 34 10.68 3.17 -17.26
N PHE A 35 9.75 4.03 -16.87
CA PHE A 35 9.34 5.18 -17.68
C PHE A 35 10.13 6.46 -17.37
N ASN A 36 11.07 6.41 -16.41
CA ASN A 36 11.99 7.49 -16.02
C ASN A 36 11.32 8.88 -15.96
N PHE A 37 10.30 9.02 -15.11
CA PHE A 37 9.53 10.27 -14.89
C PHE A 37 10.31 11.41 -14.19
N GLY A 38 11.62 11.52 -14.43
CA GLY A 38 12.49 12.52 -13.80
C GLY A 38 12.46 12.41 -12.27
N TRP A 39 12.17 13.54 -11.59
CA TRP A 39 12.21 13.66 -10.12
C TRP A 39 11.35 12.62 -9.37
N LEU A 40 10.23 12.19 -9.97
CA LEU A 40 9.32 11.21 -9.37
C LEU A 40 9.95 9.81 -9.32
N SER A 41 10.71 9.45 -10.36
CA SER A 41 11.46 8.20 -10.44
C SER A 41 12.74 8.24 -9.61
N THR A 42 13.42 9.39 -9.56
CA THR A 42 14.66 9.54 -8.77
C THR A 42 14.41 9.45 -7.26
N SER A 43 13.30 10.02 -6.80
CA SER A 43 13.00 10.12 -5.37
C SER A 43 12.40 8.85 -4.77
N ASN A 44 11.93 7.91 -5.61
CA ASN A 44 11.32 6.65 -5.14
C ASN A 44 10.22 6.86 -4.09
N LEU A 45 9.41 7.90 -4.24
CA LEU A 45 8.42 8.29 -3.23
C LEU A 45 7.39 7.18 -2.97
N PHE A 46 6.96 6.49 -4.02
CA PHE A 46 6.04 5.37 -3.92
C PHE A 46 6.66 4.16 -3.20
N LEU A 47 7.98 3.96 -3.35
CA LEU A 47 8.72 2.93 -2.61
C LEU A 47 8.70 3.23 -1.10
N HIS A 48 9.04 4.47 -0.72
CA HIS A 48 9.09 4.89 0.69
C HIS A 48 7.71 4.80 1.35
N LEU A 49 6.67 5.31 0.67
CA LEU A 49 5.29 5.20 1.13
C LEU A 49 4.84 3.75 1.22
N GLY A 50 5.17 2.92 0.23
CA GLY A 50 4.87 1.49 0.24
C GLY A 50 5.49 0.77 1.43
N ILE A 51 6.77 1.04 1.74
CA ILE A 51 7.46 0.44 2.90
C ILE A 51 6.81 0.87 4.21
N ILE A 52 6.52 2.17 4.39
CA ILE A 52 5.89 2.68 5.61
C ILE A 52 4.50 2.05 5.81
N VAL A 53 3.66 2.06 4.77
CA VAL A 53 2.32 1.46 4.81
C VAL A 53 2.40 -0.05 5.03
N GLY A 54 3.43 -0.71 4.49
CA GLY A 54 3.65 -2.15 4.65
C GLY A 54 4.05 -2.53 6.07
N LEU A 55 4.94 -1.75 6.69
CA LEU A 55 5.32 -1.93 8.08
C LEU A 55 4.16 -1.68 9.02
N VAL A 56 3.41 -0.59 8.82
CA VAL A 56 2.20 -0.31 9.61
C VAL A 56 1.16 -1.41 9.40
N GLY A 57 1.00 -1.89 8.16
CA GLY A 57 0.10 -2.98 7.83
C GLY A 57 0.47 -4.29 8.50
N LEU A 58 1.76 -4.62 8.54
CA LEU A 58 2.27 -5.80 9.24
C LEU A 58 2.02 -5.70 10.75
N LEU A 59 2.35 -4.56 11.36
CA LEU A 59 2.12 -4.32 12.79
C LEU A 59 0.63 -4.38 13.14
N LEU A 60 -0.24 -3.85 12.28
CA LEU A 60 -1.69 -3.95 12.45
C LEU A 60 -2.19 -5.38 12.28
N ALA A 61 -1.64 -6.14 11.33
CA ALA A 61 -2.00 -7.54 11.12
C ALA A 61 -1.60 -8.42 12.32
N GLU A 62 -0.46 -8.16 12.95
CA GLU A 62 -0.04 -8.81 14.19
C GLU A 62 -0.88 -8.37 15.40
N ALA A 63 -1.13 -7.06 15.57
CA ALA A 63 -1.87 -6.53 16.71
C ALA A 63 -3.37 -6.90 16.69
N LEU A 64 -3.95 -7.05 15.50
CA LEU A 64 -5.34 -7.49 15.30
C LEU A 64 -5.45 -9.00 15.08
N GLY A 65 -4.32 -9.71 14.98
CA GLY A 65 -4.20 -11.14 14.71
C GLY A 65 -4.73 -11.98 15.85
#